data_AF-A0A210VRA4-F1
#
_entry.id   AF-A0A210VRA4-F1
#
_cell.length_a   1.000
_cell.length_b   1.000
_cell.length_c   1.000
_cell.angle_alpha   90.00
_cell.angle_beta   90.00
_cell.angle_gamma   90.00
#
_symmetry.space_group_name_H-M   'P 1'
#
loop_
_entity.id
_entity.type
_entity.pdbx_description
1 polymer ?
#
loop_
_entity_poly.entity_id
_entity_poly.type
_entity_poly.pdbx_seq_one_letter_code
_entity_poly.pdbx_strand_id
1 'polypeptide(L)'
;MNHTEAIAALRAVQAHHNTAQGVQIGFLMKDATAALGSFAQASNTLAMLMVDGLITSAPAVVDGDVQTIYRIADATPPASRSLH
;
A
#
# COMPACT_ATOMS: atom_id res chain seq x y z
N MET A 1 -2.45 -16.88 9.39
CA MET A 1 -1.64 -16.15 8.40
C MET A 1 -0.62 -15.35 9.18
N ASN A 2 0.67 -15.56 8.94
CA ASN A 2 1.75 -14.81 9.61
C ASN A 2 2.11 -13.54 8.81
N HIS A 3 2.78 -12.57 9.43
CA HIS A 3 3.14 -11.29 8.80
C HIS A 3 3.86 -11.45 7.45
N THR A 4 4.76 -12.44 7.34
CA THR A 4 5.49 -12.75 6.10
C THR A 4 4.57 -13.18 4.97
N GLU A 5 3.58 -14.02 5.25
CA GLU A 5 2.61 -14.48 4.24
C GLU A 5 1.71 -13.34 3.79
N ALA A 6 1.27 -12.50 4.73
CA ALA A 6 0.47 -11.32 4.42
C ALA A 6 1.25 -10.35 3.54
N ILE A 7 2.51 -10.05 3.87
CA ILE A 7 3.36 -9.20 3.04
C ILE A 7 3.58 -9.81 1.65
N ALA A 8 3.81 -11.12 1.56
CA ALA A 8 3.98 -11.79 0.27
C ALA A 8 2.73 -11.67 -0.60
N ALA A 9 1.54 -11.89 -0.03
CA ALA A 9 0.26 -11.73 -0.72
C ALA A 9 0.04 -10.26 -1.17
N LEU A 10 0.33 -9.30 -0.28
CA LEU A 10 0.21 -7.87 -0.58
C LEU A 10 1.25 -7.41 -1.64
N ARG A 11 2.46 -7.96 -1.63
CA ARG A 11 3.48 -7.69 -2.67
C ARG A 11 3.02 -8.14 -4.04
N ALA A 12 2.33 -9.28 -4.13
CA ALA A 12 1.86 -9.83 -5.39
C ALA A 12 0.78 -8.96 -6.05
N VAL A 13 0.05 -8.14 -5.27
CA VAL A 13 -0.99 -7.23 -5.76
C VAL A 13 -0.54 -5.77 -5.86
N GLN A 14 0.74 -5.49 -5.63
CA GLN A 14 1.28 -4.14 -5.87
C GLN A 14 1.18 -3.79 -7.35
N ALA A 15 0.72 -2.58 -7.62
CA ALA A 15 0.61 -2.01 -8.95
C ALA A 15 1.25 -0.62 -9.01
N HIS A 16 1.55 -0.20 -10.23
CA HIS A 16 1.88 1.19 -10.52
C HIS A 16 0.60 2.00 -10.61
N HIS A 17 0.41 2.93 -9.68
CA HIS A 17 -0.70 3.88 -9.70
C HIS A 17 -0.20 5.21 -10.21
N ASN A 18 -0.79 5.70 -11.31
CA ASN A 18 -0.55 7.06 -11.78
C ASN A 18 -1.32 8.02 -10.87
N THR A 19 -0.57 8.83 -10.11
CA THR A 19 -1.14 9.84 -9.22
C THR A 19 -0.82 11.24 -9.72
N ALA A 20 -1.53 12.25 -9.22
CA ALA A 20 -1.23 13.64 -9.49
C ALA A 20 0.21 14.06 -9.09
N GLN A 21 0.86 13.32 -8.19
CA GLN A 21 2.23 13.54 -7.75
C GLN A 21 3.27 12.66 -8.49
N GLY A 22 2.83 11.91 -9.50
CA GLY A 22 3.65 10.94 -10.24
C GLY A 22 3.28 9.49 -9.97
N VAL A 23 4.06 8.56 -10.50
CA VAL A 23 3.83 7.12 -10.33
C VAL A 23 4.13 6.72 -8.89
N GLN A 24 3.15 6.14 -8.21
CA GLN A 24 3.31 5.55 -6.88
C GLN A 24 3.16 4.03 -6.97
N ILE A 25 4.09 3.30 -6.35
CA ILE A 25 4.03 1.83 -6.25
C ILE A 25 3.41 1.47 -4.92
N GLY A 26 2.30 0.73 -4.97
CA GLY A 26 1.57 0.28 -3.80
C GLY A 26 0.35 -0.54 -4.22
N PHE A 27 -0.59 -0.70 -3.31
CA PHE A 27 -1.86 -1.37 -3.57
C PHE A 27 -2.99 -0.59 -2.91
N LEU A 28 -4.21 -0.76 -3.41
CA LEU A 28 -5.41 -0.14 -2.84
C LEU A 28 -6.10 -1.10 -1.88
N MET A 29 -7.05 -0.58 -1.10
CA MET A 29 -7.82 -1.40 -0.15
C MET A 29 -8.58 -2.55 -0.83
N LYS A 30 -9.06 -2.33 -2.07
CA LYS A 30 -9.72 -3.37 -2.88
C LYS A 30 -8.78 -4.51 -3.24
N ASP A 31 -7.52 -4.20 -3.56
CA ASP A 31 -6.51 -5.19 -3.94
C ASP A 31 -6.07 -6.00 -2.71
N ALA A 32 -5.89 -5.34 -1.57
CA ALA A 32 -5.66 -6.01 -0.29
C ALA A 32 -6.82 -6.93 0.11
N THR A 33 -8.06 -6.50 -0.12
CA THR A 33 -9.26 -7.31 0.13
C THR A 33 -9.31 -8.54 -0.77
N ALA A 34 -8.94 -8.40 -2.05
CA ALA A 34 -8.85 -9.52 -2.97
C ALA A 34 -7.74 -10.50 -2.59
N ALA A 35 -6.57 -10.01 -2.16
CA ALA A 35 -5.43 -10.83 -1.75
C ALA A 35 -5.67 -11.57 -0.43
N LEU A 36 -6.35 -10.94 0.52
CA LEU A 36 -6.57 -11.44 1.88
C LEU A 36 -7.98 -12.06 2.06
N GLY A 37 -8.78 -12.09 1.00
CA GLY A 37 -10.09 -12.76 0.92
C GLY A 37 -11.27 -12.02 1.54
N SER A 38 -11.05 -11.05 2.44
CA SER A 38 -12.14 -10.27 3.04
C SER A 38 -11.69 -8.89 3.49
N PHE A 39 -12.60 -7.91 3.44
CA PHE A 39 -12.34 -6.55 3.89
C PHE A 39 -11.94 -6.49 5.37
N ALA A 40 -12.62 -7.26 6.22
CA ALA A 40 -12.32 -7.30 7.66
C ALA A 40 -10.92 -7.85 7.93
N GLN A 41 -10.54 -8.93 7.23
CA GLN A 41 -9.20 -9.50 7.33
C GLN A 41 -8.14 -8.56 6.78
N ALA A 42 -8.41 -7.89 5.65
CA ALA A 42 -7.51 -6.91 5.08
C ALA A 42 -7.29 -5.73 6.04
N SER A 43 -8.35 -5.11 6.55
CA SER A 43 -8.24 -3.99 7.50
C SER A 43 -7.46 -4.39 8.75
N ASN A 44 -7.75 -5.54 9.35
CA ASN A 44 -7.04 -5.99 10.53
C ASN A 44 -5.56 -6.27 10.24
N THR A 45 -5.26 -6.92 9.12
CA THR A 45 -3.88 -7.23 8.71
C THR A 45 -3.10 -5.96 8.40
N LEU A 46 -3.68 -5.03 7.65
CA LEU A 46 -3.04 -3.75 7.35
C LEU A 46 -2.78 -2.94 8.62
N ALA A 47 -3.74 -2.90 9.56
CA ALA A 47 -3.55 -2.24 10.85
C ALA A 47 -2.38 -2.82 11.64
N MET A 48 -2.27 -4.15 11.74
CA MET A 48 -1.13 -4.82 12.39
C MET A 48 0.19 -4.49 11.70
N LEU A 49 0.24 -4.58 10.37
CA LEU A 49 1.45 -4.27 9.60
C LEU A 49 1.86 -2.78 9.67
N MET A 50 0.90 -1.86 9.81
CA MET A 50 1.17 -0.42 10.02
C MET A 50 1.77 -0.18 11.41
N VAL A 51 1.25 -0.86 12.44
CA VAL A 51 1.78 -0.78 13.82
C VAL A 51 3.21 -1.32 13.89
N ASP A 52 3.50 -2.42 13.19
CA ASP A 52 4.85 -2.98 13.05
C ASP A 52 5.77 -2.13 12.13
N GLY A 53 5.24 -1.07 11.49
CA GLY A 53 6.01 -0.21 10.58
C GLY A 53 6.40 -0.87 9.25
N LEU A 54 5.79 -2.02 8.93
CA LEU A 54 6.07 -2.80 7.72
C LEU A 54 5.36 -2.25 6.48
N ILE A 55 4.28 -1.50 6.68
CA ILE A 55 3.59 -0.78 5.61
C ILE A 55 3.31 0.67 6.03
N THR A 56 3.19 1.52 5.02
CA THR A 56 2.79 2.92 5.15
C THR A 56 1.58 3.17 4.26
N SER A 57 0.77 4.16 4.59
CA SER A 57 -0.38 4.57 3.77
C SER A 57 -0.33 6.07 3.50
N ALA A 58 -0.73 6.46 2.31
CA ALA A 58 -0.84 7.86 1.93
C ALA A 58 -2.07 8.09 1.05
N PRO A 59 -2.77 9.22 1.21
CA PRO A 59 -3.81 9.62 0.27
C PRO A 59 -3.17 9.98 -1.07
N ALA A 60 -3.79 9.55 -2.15
CA ALA A 60 -3.36 9.82 -3.52
C ALA A 60 -4.58 9.97 -4.43
N VAL A 61 -4.48 10.89 -5.39
CA VAL A 61 -5.51 11.04 -6.42
C VAL A 61 -5.19 10.05 -7.55
N VAL A 62 -6.03 9.04 -7.72
CA VAL A 62 -5.91 8.00 -8.75
C VAL A 62 -7.16 8.07 -9.62
N ASP A 63 -6.99 8.26 -10.93
CA ASP A 63 -8.11 8.43 -11.89
C ASP A 63 -9.10 9.55 -11.52
N GLY A 64 -8.62 10.60 -10.84
CA GLY A 64 -9.44 11.74 -10.40
C GLY A 64 -10.18 11.53 -9.08
N ASP A 65 -10.05 10.37 -8.44
CA ASP A 65 -10.64 10.07 -7.13
C ASP A 65 -9.57 9.99 -6.03
N VAL A 66 -9.91 10.44 -4.81
CA VAL A 66 -9.00 10.40 -3.66
C VAL A 66 -9.05 9.01 -3.04
N GLN A 67 -8.02 8.21 -3.29
CA GLN A 67 -7.86 6.87 -2.75
C GLN A 67 -6.68 6.80 -1.77
N THR A 68 -6.66 5.76 -0.94
CA THR A 68 -5.51 5.48 -0.06
C THR A 68 -4.64 4.42 -0.71
N ILE A 69 -3.38 4.75 -0.97
CA ILE A 69 -2.36 3.82 -1.44
C ILE A 69 -1.56 3.31 -0.24
N TYR A 70 -1.49 2.00 -0.11
CA TYR A 70 -0.68 1.31 0.88
C TYR A 70 0.62 0.84 0.24
N ARG A 71 1.75 1.03 0.91
CA ARG A 71 3.10 0.76 0.41
C ARG A 71 3.88 -0.04 1.43
N ILE A 72 4.60 -1.07 0.98
CA ILE A 72 5.45 -1.89 1.86
C ILE A 72 6.77 -1.17 2.09
N ALA A 73 7.17 -1.04 3.36
CA ALA A 73 8.31 -0.22 3.80
C ALA A 73 9.67 -0.73 3.27
N ASP A 74 9.78 -2.01 2.94
CA ASP A 74 10.98 -2.68 2.40
C ASP A 74 11.37 -2.18 0.98
N ALA A 75 10.52 -1.40 0.32
CA ALA A 75 10.78 -0.82 -1.00
C ALA A 75 11.13 0.68 -0.91
N THR A 76 12.36 1.02 -0.56
CA THR A 76 12.89 2.41 -0.68
C THR A 76 13.76 2.56 -1.94
N PRO A 77 13.76 3.74 -2.60
CA PRO A 77 14.50 4.89 -2.07
C PRO A 77 13.59 6.10 -1.72
N PRO A 78 14.11 7.06 -0.94
CA PRO A 78 13.39 8.27 -0.58
C PRO A 78 12.93 9.00 -1.84
N ALA A 79 11.74 9.60 -1.80
CA ALA A 79 11.41 10.65 -2.74
C ALA A 79 12.48 11.73 -2.60
N SER A 80 13.27 11.93 -3.67
CA SER A 80 14.23 13.04 -3.75
C SER A 80 13.50 14.32 -3.39
N ARG A 81 13.79 14.82 -2.19
CA ARG A 81 13.34 16.13 -1.74
C ARG A 81 14.21 17.15 -2.48
N SER A 82 13.82 17.52 -3.70
CA SER A 82 14.31 18.73 -4.32
C SER A 82 13.72 19.90 -3.52
N LEU A 83 14.47 20.35 -2.51
CA LEU A 83 14.24 21.62 -1.83
C LEU A 83 14.54 22.72 -2.86
N HIS A 84 13.52 23.51 -3.16
CA HIS A 84 13.59 24.73 -3.97
C HIS A 84 14.20 25.87 -3.14
#